data_AF-A0A101X9G0-F1
#
_entry.id   AF-A0A101X9G0-F1
#
_cell.length_a   1.000
_cell.length_b   1.000
_cell.length_c   1.000
_cell.angle_alpha   90.00
_cell.angle_beta   90.00
_cell.angle_gamma   90.00
#
_symmetry.space_group_name_H-M   'P 1'
#
loop_
_entity.id
_entity.type
_entity.pdbx_description
1 polymer ?
#
loop_
_entity_poly.entity_id
_entity_poly.type
_entity_poly.pdbx_seq_one_letter_code
_entity_poly.pdbx_strand_id
1 'polypeptide(L)'
;MAEAWLWSTWVKADRLKDADVAVVAACLPFVNPKLYEEISRGRTVLFACPEREHPALYGKIASMVRSSRPRSITVVSIDGSPHCSLLHASVNEAEYIMDEEIPRRHFVVVDGRELVEISPAAVRVARYLSIVERAVRERPEILRELEAHSLEHRTALARRLRRSARGESRRGP
;
A
#
# COMPACT_ATOMS: atom_id res chain seq x y z
N MET A 1 9.83 1.92 22.14
CA MET A 1 8.74 0.99 22.50
C MET A 1 8.85 -0.22 21.59
N ALA A 2 8.56 -1.43 22.07
CA ALA A 2 8.60 -2.62 21.23
C ALA A 2 7.61 -2.48 20.08
N GLU A 3 8.11 -2.57 18.84
CA GLU A 3 7.29 -2.56 17.64
C GLU A 3 6.40 -3.81 17.61
N ALA A 4 5.14 -3.63 17.22
CA ALA A 4 4.16 -4.71 17.22
C ALA A 4 3.58 -4.92 15.83
N TRP A 5 3.10 -6.12 15.55
CA TRP A 5 2.46 -6.46 14.29
C TRP A 5 0.96 -6.16 14.34
N LEU A 6 0.40 -5.60 13.26
CA LEU A 6 -1.01 -5.23 13.17
C LEU A 6 -1.90 -6.45 13.42
N TRP A 7 -1.62 -7.59 12.78
CA TRP A 7 -2.43 -8.80 12.92
C TRP A 7 -2.42 -9.35 14.36
N SER A 8 -1.25 -9.36 15.00
CA SER A 8 -1.05 -9.92 16.34
C SER A 8 -1.36 -8.95 17.48
N THR A 9 -1.73 -7.71 17.18
CA THR A 9 -2.02 -6.70 18.21
C THR A 9 -3.42 -6.90 18.80
N TRP A 10 -3.55 -6.90 20.13
CA TRP A 10 -4.86 -6.84 20.79
C TRP A 10 -5.49 -5.46 20.59
N VAL A 11 -6.63 -5.41 19.93
CA VAL A 11 -7.28 -4.17 19.44
C VAL A 11 -7.79 -3.24 20.54
N LYS A 12 -7.75 -3.66 21.82
CA LYS A 12 -8.14 -2.87 23.00
C LYS A 12 -6.95 -2.38 23.83
N ALA A 13 -5.72 -2.62 23.36
CA ALA A 13 -4.51 -2.23 24.09
C ALA A 13 -4.45 -0.70 24.29
N ASP A 14 -4.10 -0.24 25.49
CA ASP A 14 -4.12 1.18 25.86
C ASP A 14 -3.26 2.07 24.94
N ARG A 15 -2.15 1.54 24.41
CA ARG A 15 -1.28 2.26 23.46
C ARG A 15 -1.95 2.64 22.12
N LEU A 16 -3.14 2.12 21.85
CA LEU A 16 -3.94 2.43 20.65
C LEU A 16 -5.03 3.47 20.94
N LYS A 17 -5.39 3.67 22.22
CA LYS A 17 -6.45 4.60 22.61
C LYS A 17 -6.03 6.02 22.34
N ASP A 18 -6.86 6.74 21.57
CA ASP A 18 -6.59 8.11 21.15
C ASP A 18 -5.17 8.29 20.57
N ALA A 19 -4.56 7.26 19.97
CA ALA A 19 -3.18 7.33 19.49
C ALA A 19 -3.11 7.76 18.01
N ASP A 20 -2.01 8.40 17.61
CA ASP A 20 -1.64 8.49 16.20
C ASP A 20 -0.95 7.18 15.81
N VAL A 21 -1.66 6.34 15.06
CA VAL A 21 -1.18 5.01 14.67
C VAL A 21 -0.50 5.09 13.31
N ALA A 22 0.71 4.53 13.21
CA ALA A 22 1.41 4.34 11.95
C ALA A 22 1.40 2.86 11.58
N VAL A 23 0.65 2.50 10.54
CA VAL A 23 0.67 1.16 9.95
C VAL A 23 1.75 1.15 8.87
N VAL A 24 2.86 0.46 9.13
CA VAL A 24 4.09 0.57 8.34
C VAL A 24 4.43 -0.77 7.70
N ALA A 25 4.77 -0.78 6.41
CA ALA A 25 5.30 -1.98 5.75
C ALA A 25 6.52 -2.49 6.52
N ALA A 26 6.50 -3.77 6.91
CA ALA A 26 7.52 -4.35 7.79
C ALA A 26 8.96 -4.30 7.22
N CYS A 27 9.11 -4.15 5.90
CA CYS A 27 10.40 -4.00 5.25
C CYS A 27 10.95 -2.56 5.27
N LEU A 28 10.14 -1.54 5.59
CA LEU A 28 10.57 -0.14 5.53
C LEU A 28 11.80 0.18 6.40
N PRO A 29 11.95 -0.32 7.64
CA PRO A 29 13.15 -0.08 8.44
C PRO A 29 14.45 -0.53 7.76
N PHE A 30 14.37 -1.50 6.86
CA PHE A 30 15.52 -2.02 6.11
C PHE A 30 15.70 -1.33 4.75
N VAL A 31 14.60 -0.93 4.12
CA VAL A 31 14.62 -0.22 2.83
C VAL A 31 15.07 1.22 2.99
N ASN A 32 14.54 1.92 4.00
CA ASN A 32 14.87 3.31 4.28
C ASN A 32 14.76 3.60 5.79
N PRO A 33 15.83 3.31 6.57
CA PRO A 33 15.84 3.47 8.02
C PRO A 33 15.53 4.91 8.48
N LYS A 34 16.06 5.90 7.76
CA LYS A 34 15.86 7.32 8.08
C LYS A 34 14.39 7.71 7.96
N LEU A 35 13.74 7.32 6.86
CA LEU A 35 12.32 7.59 6.65
C LEU A 35 11.46 6.87 7.70
N TYR A 36 11.84 5.64 8.06
CA TYR A 36 11.20 4.92 9.17
C TYR A 36 11.28 5.68 10.49
N GLU A 37 12.45 6.23 10.85
CA GLU A 37 12.62 7.04 12.06
C GLU A 37 11.72 8.31 12.04
N GLU A 38 11.57 8.95 10.88
CA GLU A 38 10.70 10.12 10.71
C GLU A 38 9.21 9.76 10.86
N ILE A 39 8.79 8.62 10.30
CA ILE A 39 7.41 8.13 10.38
C ILE A 39 7.08 7.64 11.79
N SER A 40 8.01 6.96 12.46
CA SER A 40 7.77 6.37 13.78
C SER A 40 7.73 7.40 14.91
N ARG A 41 8.34 8.57 14.72
CA ARG A 41 8.45 9.60 15.75
C ARG A 41 7.07 10.05 16.27
N GLY A 42 6.84 9.81 17.56
CA GLY A 42 5.61 10.21 18.26
C GLY A 42 4.36 9.40 17.90
N ARG A 43 4.50 8.30 17.16
CA ARG A 43 3.38 7.45 16.71
C ARG A 43 3.43 6.05 17.32
N THR A 44 2.27 5.43 17.48
CA THR A 44 2.18 3.99 17.78
C THR A 44 2.38 3.22 16.49
N VAL A 45 3.57 2.64 16.30
CA VAL A 45 3.88 1.86 15.11
C VAL A 45 3.29 0.45 15.19
N LEU A 46 2.63 0.05 14.11
CA LEU A 46 2.18 -1.30 13.83
C LEU A 46 2.78 -1.75 12.50
N PHE A 47 3.62 -2.79 12.51
CA PHE A 47 4.08 -3.37 11.26
C PHE A 47 3.00 -4.18 10.59
N ALA A 48 2.96 -4.11 9.27
CA ALA A 48 2.12 -4.95 8.44
C ALA A 48 2.90 -5.53 7.27
N CYS A 49 2.64 -6.79 6.94
CA CYS A 49 3.11 -7.41 5.70
C CYS A 49 2.07 -8.43 5.20
N PRO A 50 1.32 -8.10 4.14
CA PRO A 50 0.32 -9.01 3.56
C PRO A 50 0.87 -10.36 3.05
N GLU A 51 2.20 -10.51 2.92
CA GLU A 51 2.85 -11.79 2.60
C GLU A 51 3.04 -12.68 3.83
N ARG A 52 3.12 -12.08 5.02
CA ARG A 52 3.32 -12.78 6.30
C ARG A 52 2.02 -12.93 7.10
N GLU A 53 1.15 -11.94 7.01
CA GLU A 53 -0.12 -11.86 7.70
C GLU A 53 -1.28 -12.19 6.76
N HIS A 54 -2.50 -12.19 7.29
CA HIS A 54 -3.68 -12.27 6.43
C HIS A 54 -3.70 -11.07 5.45
N PRO A 55 -3.86 -11.29 4.13
CA PRO A 55 -3.69 -10.23 3.13
C PRO A 55 -4.78 -9.15 3.21
N ALA A 56 -5.96 -9.51 3.71
CA ALA A 56 -7.08 -8.61 3.98
C ALA A 56 -7.10 -8.24 5.47
N LEU A 57 -6.62 -7.04 5.80
CA LEU A 57 -6.47 -6.58 7.18
C LEU A 57 -7.64 -5.70 7.65
N TYR A 58 -8.61 -5.43 6.79
CA TYR A 58 -9.71 -4.49 7.05
C TYR A 58 -10.52 -4.82 8.30
N GLY A 59 -10.80 -6.10 8.57
CA GLY A 59 -11.56 -6.49 9.76
C GLY A 59 -10.80 -6.22 11.06
N LYS A 60 -9.48 -6.39 11.03
CA LYS A 60 -8.59 -6.08 12.16
C LYS A 60 -8.54 -4.57 12.41
N ILE A 61 -8.42 -3.79 11.32
CA ILE A 61 -8.39 -2.33 11.36
C ILE A 61 -9.74 -1.79 11.85
N ALA A 62 -10.87 -2.26 11.31
CA ALA A 62 -12.21 -1.88 11.75
C ALA A 62 -12.40 -2.19 13.25
N SER A 63 -12.00 -3.39 13.69
CA SER A 63 -12.06 -3.76 15.12
C SER A 63 -11.21 -2.85 16.00
N MET A 64 -10.02 -2.45 15.53
CA MET A 64 -9.14 -1.48 16.21
C MET A 64 -9.78 -0.10 16.31
N VAL A 65 -10.33 0.41 15.21
CA VAL A 65 -11.02 1.70 15.18
C VAL A 65 -12.20 1.70 16.13
N ARG A 66 -13.07 0.68 16.06
CA ARG A 66 -14.23 0.54 16.95
C ARG A 66 -13.86 0.48 18.42
N SER A 67 -12.79 -0.25 18.74
CA SER A 67 -12.43 -0.59 20.13
C SER A 67 -11.57 0.47 20.81
N SER A 68 -10.66 1.10 20.07
CA SER A 68 -9.65 2.00 20.63
C SER A 68 -9.78 3.44 20.14
N ARG A 69 -10.52 3.73 19.06
CA ARG A 69 -10.69 5.09 18.52
C ARG A 69 -9.34 5.85 18.39
N PRO A 70 -8.38 5.34 17.59
CA PRO A 70 -7.13 6.06 17.36
C PRO A 70 -7.44 7.44 16.76
N ARG A 71 -6.67 8.46 17.14
CA ARG A 71 -6.82 9.84 16.61
C ARG A 71 -6.62 9.89 15.11
N SER A 72 -5.65 9.13 14.60
CA SER A 72 -5.36 9.05 13.18
C SER A 72 -4.70 7.73 12.81
N ILE A 73 -4.84 7.33 11.54
CA ILE A 73 -4.14 6.19 10.95
C ILE A 73 -3.31 6.67 9.76
N THR A 74 -1.99 6.61 9.88
CA THR A 74 -1.06 6.82 8.77
C THR A 74 -0.61 5.48 8.22
N VAL A 75 -0.86 5.21 6.93
CA VAL A 75 -0.39 4.00 6.26
C VAL A 75 0.84 4.34 5.44
N VAL A 76 1.95 3.61 5.62
CA VAL A 76 3.14 3.76 4.79
C VAL A 76 3.58 2.41 4.24
N SER A 77 3.65 2.28 2.92
CA SER A 77 4.12 1.05 2.26
C SER A 77 5.21 1.30 1.22
N ILE A 78 5.78 0.23 0.66
CA ILE A 78 6.67 0.32 -0.50
C ILE A 78 5.81 0.40 -1.77
N ASP A 79 6.11 1.35 -2.66
CA ASP A 79 5.39 1.46 -3.93
C ASP A 79 5.76 0.32 -4.89
N GLY A 80 4.86 -0.03 -5.80
CA GLY A 80 5.07 -1.09 -6.79
C GLY A 80 5.03 -2.53 -6.26
N SER A 81 5.00 -2.73 -4.95
CA SER A 81 4.75 -4.05 -4.35
C SER A 81 3.26 -4.42 -4.48
N PRO A 82 2.90 -5.53 -5.15
CA PRO A 82 1.49 -5.86 -5.39
C PRO A 82 0.73 -6.13 -4.08
N HIS A 83 1.39 -6.71 -3.08
CA HIS A 83 0.82 -7.02 -1.76
C HIS A 83 0.60 -5.76 -0.93
N CYS A 84 1.54 -4.80 -0.97
CA CYS A 84 1.44 -3.55 -0.20
C CYS A 84 0.19 -2.73 -0.54
N SER A 85 -0.27 -2.76 -1.79
CA SER A 85 -1.51 -2.07 -2.21
C SER A 85 -2.75 -2.50 -1.40
N LEU A 86 -2.80 -3.76 -0.96
CA LEU A 86 -3.91 -4.31 -0.17
C LEU A 86 -3.96 -3.71 1.24
N LEU A 87 -2.83 -3.24 1.78
CA LEU A 87 -2.79 -2.57 3.07
C LEU A 87 -3.57 -1.25 3.04
N HIS A 88 -3.37 -0.47 1.99
CA HIS A 88 -4.09 0.79 1.76
C HIS A 88 -5.57 0.52 1.52
N ALA A 89 -5.90 -0.45 0.67
CA ALA A 89 -7.28 -0.87 0.43
C ALA A 89 -7.96 -1.33 1.73
N SER A 90 -7.24 -2.03 2.62
CA SER A 90 -7.78 -2.52 3.88
C SER A 90 -8.22 -1.40 4.82
N VAL A 91 -7.50 -0.27 4.86
CA VAL A 91 -7.95 0.88 5.66
C VAL A 91 -9.22 1.47 5.03
N ASN A 92 -9.25 1.67 3.71
CA ASN A 92 -10.45 2.16 3.02
C ASN A 92 -11.68 1.28 3.26
N GLU A 93 -11.51 -0.04 3.16
CA GLU A 93 -12.57 -1.01 3.42
C GLU A 93 -13.01 -1.01 4.89
N ALA A 94 -12.10 -0.76 5.84
CA ALA A 94 -12.48 -0.61 7.24
C ALA A 94 -13.41 0.59 7.49
N GLU A 95 -13.23 1.72 6.79
CA GLU A 95 -14.18 2.85 6.86
C GLU A 95 -15.54 2.45 6.30
N TYR A 96 -15.55 1.75 5.16
CA TYR A 96 -16.78 1.25 4.57
C TYR A 96 -17.53 0.31 5.52
N ILE A 97 -16.83 -0.62 6.17
CA ILE A 97 -17.42 -1.56 7.15
C ILE A 97 -17.94 -0.83 8.39
N MET A 98 -17.22 0.20 8.83
CA MET A 98 -17.58 0.97 10.02
C MET A 98 -18.74 1.92 9.78
N ASP A 99 -18.98 2.31 8.52
CA ASP A 99 -19.91 3.38 8.14
C ASP A 99 -19.63 4.70 8.89
N GLU A 100 -18.34 4.96 9.14
CA GLU A 100 -17.85 6.11 9.90
C GLU A 100 -16.53 6.59 9.27
N GLU A 101 -16.35 7.91 9.16
CA GLU A 101 -15.10 8.49 8.66
C GLU A 101 -13.91 8.08 9.56
N ILE A 102 -12.86 7.53 8.94
CA ILE A 102 -11.62 7.21 9.64
C ILE A 102 -10.58 8.28 9.29
N PRO A 103 -10.11 9.11 10.25
CA PRO A 103 -9.02 10.06 9.99
C PRO A 103 -7.76 9.34 9.57
N ARG A 104 -7.37 9.48 8.29
CA ARG A 104 -6.27 8.70 7.71
C ARG A 104 -5.50 9.40 6.62
N ARG A 105 -4.26 8.95 6.44
CA ARG A 105 -3.38 9.34 5.34
C ARG A 105 -2.67 8.11 4.77
N HIS A 106 -2.50 8.10 3.46
CA HIS A 106 -1.84 7.01 2.76
C HIS A 106 -0.56 7.54 2.12
N PHE A 107 0.55 6.84 2.35
CA PHE A 107 1.82 7.14 1.72
C PHE A 107 2.45 5.89 1.15
N VAL A 108 3.14 6.06 0.02
CA VAL A 108 3.99 5.03 -0.56
C VAL A 108 5.41 5.55 -0.65
N VAL A 109 6.38 4.65 -0.54
CA VAL A 109 7.80 4.94 -0.70
C VAL A 109 8.21 4.50 -2.10
N VAL A 110 8.34 5.46 -3.01
CA VAL A 110 8.74 5.25 -4.40
C VAL A 110 10.25 5.01 -4.46
N ASP A 111 10.64 3.92 -5.12
CA ASP A 111 12.02 3.47 -5.30
C ASP A 111 12.85 3.41 -4.00
N GLY A 112 12.17 3.17 -2.87
CA GLY A 112 12.79 3.15 -1.54
C GLY A 112 13.26 4.51 -1.02
N ARG A 113 12.92 5.62 -1.68
CA ARG A 113 13.51 6.95 -1.42
C ARG A 113 12.47 8.01 -1.12
N GLU A 114 11.50 8.17 -2.00
CA GLU A 114 10.58 9.31 -1.98
C GLU A 114 9.25 8.93 -1.33
N LEU A 115 8.81 9.70 -0.34
CA LEU A 115 7.51 9.53 0.29
C LEU A 115 6.45 10.32 -0.50
N VAL A 116 5.49 9.63 -1.10
CA VAL A 116 4.42 10.23 -1.88
C VAL A 116 3.07 9.97 -1.21
N GLU A 117 2.28 11.04 -1.03
CA GLU A 117 0.91 10.92 -0.49
C GLU A 117 -0.07 10.48 -1.57
N ILE A 118 -0.93 9.52 -1.22
CA ILE A 118 -1.92 8.92 -2.12
C ILE A 118 -3.31 9.23 -1.57
N SER A 119 -4.22 9.71 -2.43
CA SER A 119 -5.59 9.97 -2.01
C SER A 119 -6.37 8.66 -1.77
N PRO A 120 -7.36 8.65 -0.86
CA PRO A 120 -8.26 7.50 -0.71
C PRO A 120 -8.96 7.11 -2.03
N ALA A 121 -9.25 8.08 -2.90
CA ALA A 121 -9.82 7.85 -4.21
C ALA A 121 -8.86 7.10 -5.15
N ALA A 122 -7.57 7.46 -5.17
CA ALA A 122 -6.57 6.74 -5.97
C ALA A 122 -6.43 5.28 -5.51
N VAL A 123 -6.42 5.03 -4.20
CA VAL A 123 -6.44 3.66 -3.63
C VAL A 123 -7.69 2.88 -4.08
N ARG A 124 -8.86 3.52 -4.10
CA ARG A 124 -10.10 2.89 -4.60
C ARG A 124 -9.98 2.57 -6.09
N VAL A 125 -9.54 3.52 -6.91
CA VAL A 125 -9.37 3.37 -8.36
C VAL A 125 -8.41 2.23 -8.70
N ALA A 126 -7.32 2.06 -7.95
CA ALA A 126 -6.35 0.99 -8.17
C ALA A 126 -6.96 -0.43 -8.15
N ARG A 127 -8.11 -0.63 -7.49
CA ARG A 127 -8.84 -1.92 -7.48
C ARG A 127 -9.70 -2.14 -8.72
N TYR A 128 -10.08 -1.09 -9.43
CA TYR A 128 -10.95 -1.17 -10.61
C TYR A 128 -10.10 -1.17 -11.88
N LEU A 129 -9.61 -2.35 -12.25
CA LEU A 129 -8.75 -2.52 -13.43
C LEU A 129 -9.39 -2.02 -14.73
N SER A 130 -10.71 -2.04 -14.86
CA SER A 130 -11.41 -1.47 -16.02
C SER A 130 -11.26 0.06 -16.12
N ILE A 131 -11.23 0.77 -14.98
CA ILE A 131 -10.98 2.21 -14.93
C ILE A 131 -9.50 2.50 -15.18
N VAL A 132 -8.61 1.72 -14.55
CA VAL A 132 -7.16 1.83 -14.77
C VAL A 132 -6.81 1.59 -16.24
N GLU A 133 -7.37 0.56 -16.87
CA GLU A 133 -7.16 0.26 -18.28
C GLU A 133 -7.59 1.44 -19.18
N ARG A 134 -8.75 2.05 -18.89
CA ARG A 134 -9.18 3.24 -19.62
C ARG A 134 -8.16 4.38 -19.47
N ALA A 135 -7.69 4.64 -18.25
CA ALA A 135 -6.67 5.65 -18.01
C ALA A 135 -5.36 5.35 -18.75
N VAL A 136 -4.90 4.09 -18.78
CA VAL A 136 -3.70 3.67 -19.51
C VAL A 136 -3.86 3.89 -21.03
N ARG A 137 -5.04 3.65 -21.60
CA ARG A 137 -5.32 3.90 -23.02
C ARG A 137 -5.36 5.38 -23.36
N GLU A 138 -6.02 6.18 -22.52
CA GLU A 138 -6.20 7.62 -22.72
C GLU A 138 -4.91 8.40 -22.44
N ARG A 139 -4.01 7.85 -21.62
CA ARG A 139 -2.76 8.48 -21.17
C ARG A 139 -1.56 7.53 -21.29
N PRO A 140 -1.07 7.30 -22.52
CA PRO A 140 0.04 6.38 -22.76
C PRO A 140 1.36 6.79 -22.09
N GLU A 141 1.50 8.05 -21.67
CA GLU A 141 2.65 8.51 -20.89
C GLU A 141 2.79 7.80 -19.53
N ILE A 142 1.70 7.27 -18.97
CA ILE A 142 1.73 6.47 -17.74
C ILE A 142 2.63 5.24 -17.91
N LEU A 143 2.68 4.66 -19.11
CA LEU A 143 3.55 3.51 -19.39
C LEU A 143 5.03 3.89 -19.40
N ARG A 144 5.37 5.12 -19.81
CA ARG A 144 6.75 5.62 -19.75
C ARG A 144 7.20 5.83 -18.31
N GLU A 145 6.31 6.37 -17.47
CA GLU A 145 6.58 6.48 -16.02
C GLU A 145 6.73 5.10 -15.38
N LEU A 146 5.81 4.17 -15.67
CA LEU A 146 5.88 2.79 -15.18
C LEU A 146 7.19 2.11 -15.60
N GLU A 147 7.70 2.39 -16.80
CA GLU A 147 8.98 1.88 -17.27
C GLU A 147 10.17 2.38 -16.43
N ALA A 148 10.10 3.60 -15.88
CA ALA A 148 11.15 4.16 -15.01
C ALA A 148 11.27 3.38 -13.69
N HIS A 149 10.14 2.98 -13.11
CA HIS A 149 10.11 2.35 -11.78
C HIS A 149 10.06 0.81 -11.82
N SER A 150 9.37 0.21 -12.80
CA SER A 150 9.07 -1.24 -12.79
C SER A 150 10.06 -2.08 -13.60
N LEU A 151 10.87 -2.88 -12.89
CA LEU A 151 11.70 -3.93 -13.48
C LEU A 151 10.87 -5.01 -14.21
N GLU A 152 9.70 -5.33 -13.67
CA GLU A 152 8.76 -6.29 -14.27
C GLU A 152 8.28 -5.77 -15.64
N HIS A 153 7.87 -4.50 -15.68
CA HIS A 153 7.39 -3.88 -16.91
C HIS A 153 8.48 -3.81 -17.99
N ARG A 154 9.69 -3.34 -17.63
CA ARG A 154 10.85 -3.33 -18.54
C ARG A 154 11.14 -4.72 -19.10
N THR A 155 11.08 -5.75 -18.26
CA THR A 155 11.29 -7.13 -18.68
C THR A 155 10.20 -7.61 -19.64
N ALA A 156 8.93 -7.27 -19.38
CA ALA A 156 7.81 -7.59 -20.25
C ALA A 156 7.93 -6.92 -21.62
N LEU A 157 8.34 -5.63 -21.67
CA LEU A 157 8.60 -4.90 -22.92
C LEU A 157 9.74 -5.54 -23.71
N ALA A 158 10.88 -5.80 -23.07
CA ALA A 158 12.04 -6.44 -23.72
C ALA A 158 11.68 -7.82 -24.31
N ARG A 159 10.88 -8.62 -23.60
CA ARG A 159 10.37 -9.91 -24.11
C ARG A 159 9.48 -9.73 -25.35
N ARG A 160 8.60 -8.73 -25.38
CA ARG A 160 7.75 -8.43 -26.55
C ARG A 160 8.56 -8.01 -27.77
N LEU A 161 9.59 -7.19 -27.59
CA LEU A 161 10.50 -6.77 -28.67
C LEU A 161 11.27 -7.96 -29.26
N ARG A 162 11.82 -8.83 -28.40
CA ARG A 162 12.53 -10.05 -28.83
C ARG A 162 11.64 -11.01 -29.63
N ARG A 163 10.37 -11.19 -29.23
CA ARG A 163 9.40 -12.01 -29.98
C ARG A 163 9.07 -11.43 -31.34
N SER A 164 8.86 -10.10 -31.40
CA SER A 164 8.58 -9.39 -32.65
C SER A 164 9.74 -9.53 -33.64
N ALA A 165 10.98 -9.42 -33.16
CA ALA A 165 12.18 -9.61 -33.98
C ALA A 165 12.36 -11.06 -34.50
N ARG A 166 11.74 -12.06 -33.87
CA ARG A 166 11.78 -13.47 -34.27
C ARG A 166 10.65 -13.89 -35.21
N GLY A 167 9.76 -12.96 -35.61
CA GLY A 167 8.60 -13.28 -36.44
C GLY A 167 7.53 -14.11 -35.73
N GLU A 168 7.64 -14.27 -34.41
CA GLU A 168 6.64 -14.95 -33.57
C GLU A 168 5.45 -14.00 -33.36
N SER A 169 4.54 -13.95 -34.34
CA SER A 169 3.27 -13.24 -34.18
C SER A 169 2.46 -13.85 -33.02
N ARG A 170 1.64 -13.02 -32.36
CA ARG A 170 0.82 -13.38 -31.19
C ARG A 170 0.00 -14.65 -31.47
N ARG A 171 0.50 -15.82 -31.09
CA ARG A 171 -0.37 -16.95 -30.74
C ARG A 171 -0.89 -16.67 -29.34
N GLY A 172 -1.97 -15.92 -29.25
CA GLY A 172 -2.78 -15.88 -28.03
C GLY A 172 -3.62 -17.15 -27.92
N PRO A 173 -3.93 -17.62 -26.70
CA PRO A 173 -5.15 -18.40 -26.48
C PRO A 173 -6.39 -17.53 -26.73
#